data_AF-A0A168DTE2-F1
#
_entry.id   AF-A0A168DTE2-F1
#
_cell.length_a   1.000
_cell.length_b   1.000
_cell.length_c   1.000
_cell.angle_alpha   90.00
_cell.angle_beta   90.00
_cell.angle_gamma   90.00
#
_symmetry.space_group_name_H-M   'P 1'
#
loop_
_entity.id
_entity.type
_entity.pdbx_description
1 polymer ?
#
loop_
_entity_poly.entity_id
_entity_poly.type
_entity_poly.pdbx_seq_one_letter_code
_entity_poly.pdbx_strand_id
1 'polypeptide(L)'
;MTAADDGSGIEEKSSSTAYGQIVANGQATVTFASAINDLIGLPLSTYFSKQSAESKYLAKLGEWASEAVDSQGRLLQPMLRIEAFEKHLIEEEGCLKPQDTCDSNLAWAQLLYALNIRPGMKVLTWRQPTKVLQLGVDELRLIVDGAVLCHIVNLYRIYTDCTPPGIDETNQCQFLFGTIKIDPITSTQPRDAKRFASFEPWSLLDLKLEKAPFQCDGYGLRQELKFDKSAFMAKYLTTIYNQLPLVDAVGIGSVPPPNGSLKERCDYFLQAVKLIAGNWSKPCVITRAWLNDIERIKRRVTTNGGDDNRFLEFLVLSLLKRPGLDAHNDGLWREFVCQKLRSSLLFTNDHISLQRQTIIGSDEAYRRRWRRRLYEDTVEEEKILSEVPFVLANIPEDYRDAWFYEFSAIKEEVKSMLETAHTFDNAAVIVLELGPSHSFWKSLFEIREE
;
A
#
# COMPACT_ATOMS: atom_id res chain seq x y z
N MET A 1 -50.04 -113.96 10.61
CA MET A 1 -50.78 -113.42 9.44
C MET A 1 -50.41 -111.95 9.34
N THR A 2 -49.72 -111.61 8.24
CA THR A 2 -50.05 -110.47 7.34
C THR A 2 -50.72 -109.26 7.99
N ALA A 3 -50.01 -108.13 8.07
CA ALA A 3 -49.93 -107.08 7.01
C ALA A 3 -51.22 -106.22 7.02
N ALA A 4 -51.15 -104.98 7.50
CA ALA A 4 -50.65 -103.76 6.80
C ALA A 4 -51.72 -103.15 5.88
N ASP A 5 -52.11 -101.91 6.20
CA ASP A 5 -52.26 -100.76 5.27
C ASP A 5 -52.73 -99.56 6.12
N ASP A 6 -51.92 -98.54 6.36
CA ASP A 6 -51.49 -97.44 5.47
C ASP A 6 -52.51 -96.31 5.30
N GLY A 7 -52.04 -95.12 5.65
CA GLY A 7 -52.76 -93.86 5.63
C GLY A 7 -51.78 -92.70 5.76
N SER A 8 -50.97 -92.53 4.70
CA SER A 8 -50.32 -91.32 4.18
C SER A 8 -50.27 -90.05 5.04
N GLY A 9 -49.04 -89.56 5.27
CA GLY A 9 -48.75 -88.16 5.61
C GLY A 9 -47.36 -87.79 5.13
N ILE A 10 -47.25 -87.29 3.90
CA ILE A 10 -46.02 -86.68 3.37
C ILE A 10 -45.89 -85.29 4.00
N GLU A 11 -44.98 -85.14 4.97
CA GLU A 11 -44.50 -83.83 5.40
C GLU A 11 -43.26 -83.44 4.58
N GLU A 12 -43.49 -82.47 3.72
CA GLU A 12 -42.51 -81.71 2.96
C GLU A 12 -41.80 -80.71 3.90
N LYS A 13 -40.65 -81.09 4.48
CA LYS A 13 -39.79 -80.16 5.24
C LYS A 13 -38.31 -80.52 5.08
N SER A 14 -37.58 -79.87 4.17
CA SER A 14 -36.11 -79.71 4.33
C SER A 14 -35.40 -78.66 3.45
N SER A 15 -36.06 -77.85 2.62
CA SER A 15 -35.33 -76.92 1.73
C SER A 15 -35.16 -75.48 2.27
N SER A 16 -35.96 -75.04 3.25
CA SER A 16 -35.91 -73.65 3.76
C SER A 16 -34.80 -73.38 4.78
N THR A 17 -34.35 -74.40 5.51
CA THR A 17 -33.32 -74.28 6.56
C THR A 17 -31.91 -74.17 5.99
N ALA A 18 -31.60 -74.87 4.90
CA ALA A 18 -30.29 -74.82 4.24
C ALA A 18 -30.03 -73.47 3.55
N TYR A 19 -31.05 -72.93 2.86
CA TYR A 19 -30.96 -71.60 2.24
C TYR A 19 -30.84 -70.48 3.29
N GLY A 20 -31.62 -70.57 4.38
CA GLY A 20 -31.52 -69.64 5.51
C GLY A 20 -30.13 -69.63 6.17
N GLN A 21 -29.48 -70.80 6.30
CA GLN A 21 -28.12 -70.91 6.80
C GLN A 21 -27.07 -70.32 5.85
N ILE A 22 -27.22 -70.51 4.54
CA ILE A 22 -26.32 -69.90 3.54
C ILE A 22 -26.43 -68.37 3.58
N VAL A 23 -27.64 -67.82 3.68
CA VAL A 23 -27.87 -66.37 3.80
C VAL A 23 -27.30 -65.82 5.11
N ALA A 24 -27.50 -66.51 6.23
CA ALA A 24 -26.95 -66.12 7.52
C ALA A 24 -25.41 -66.14 7.53
N ASN A 25 -24.79 -67.17 6.93
CA ASN A 25 -23.34 -67.25 6.78
C ASN A 25 -22.79 -66.16 5.85
N GLY A 26 -23.52 -65.83 4.78
CA GLY A 26 -23.20 -64.71 3.89
C GLY A 26 -23.23 -63.37 4.62
N GLN A 27 -24.28 -63.11 5.41
CA GLN A 27 -24.39 -61.90 6.22
C GLN A 27 -23.29 -61.81 7.29
N ALA A 28 -23.00 -62.91 8.00
CA ALA A 28 -21.92 -62.95 8.98
C ALA A 28 -20.55 -62.67 8.34
N THR A 29 -20.30 -63.17 7.13
CA THR A 29 -19.06 -62.92 6.39
C THR A 29 -18.94 -61.45 5.98
N VAL A 30 -20.04 -60.83 5.51
CA VAL A 30 -20.07 -59.40 5.15
C VAL A 30 -19.87 -58.53 6.40
N THR A 31 -20.51 -58.86 7.52
CA THR A 31 -20.33 -58.13 8.78
C THR A 31 -18.90 -58.25 9.31
N PHE A 32 -18.29 -59.44 9.22
CA PHE A 32 -16.89 -59.65 9.61
C PHE A 32 -15.92 -58.88 8.69
N ALA A 33 -16.15 -58.91 7.38
CA ALA A 33 -15.34 -58.14 6.41
C ALA A 33 -15.48 -56.62 6.64
N SER A 34 -16.69 -56.13 6.95
CA SER A 34 -16.91 -54.73 7.35
C SER A 34 -16.16 -54.41 8.64
N ALA A 35 -16.23 -55.28 9.65
CA ALA A 35 -15.53 -55.07 10.91
C ALA A 35 -14.00 -55.05 10.75
N ILE A 36 -13.42 -55.89 9.88
CA ILE A 36 -11.98 -55.83 9.54
C ILE A 36 -11.65 -54.54 8.81
N ASN A 37 -12.48 -54.13 7.86
CA ASN A 37 -12.29 -52.87 7.14
C ASN A 37 -12.36 -51.68 8.11
N ASP A 38 -13.28 -51.69 9.07
CA ASP A 38 -13.43 -50.61 10.04
C ASP A 38 -12.31 -50.60 11.10
N LEU A 39 -11.85 -51.79 11.53
CA LEU A 39 -10.81 -51.93 12.55
C LEU A 39 -9.39 -51.71 12.02
N ILE A 40 -9.13 -52.10 10.77
CA ILE A 40 -7.78 -52.18 10.19
C ILE A 40 -7.69 -51.40 8.88
N GLY A 41 -8.64 -51.61 7.96
CA GLY A 41 -8.62 -50.99 6.63
C GLY A 41 -8.69 -49.46 6.65
N LEU A 42 -9.65 -48.90 7.39
CA LEU A 42 -9.86 -47.46 7.53
C LEU A 42 -8.69 -46.78 8.27
N PRO A 43 -8.19 -47.29 9.40
CA PRO A 43 -7.01 -46.69 10.05
C PRO A 43 -5.75 -46.72 9.17
N LEU A 44 -5.46 -47.84 8.50
CA LEU A 44 -4.29 -47.94 7.63
C LEU A 44 -4.40 -47.04 6.39
N SER A 45 -5.56 -47.04 5.72
CA SER A 45 -5.79 -46.16 4.57
C SER A 45 -5.71 -44.69 4.96
N THR A 46 -6.23 -44.32 6.14
CA THR A 46 -6.10 -42.98 6.70
C THR A 46 -4.65 -42.63 7.00
N TYR A 47 -3.87 -43.57 7.57
CA TYR A 47 -2.45 -43.38 7.84
C TYR A 47 -1.64 -43.18 6.55
N PHE A 48 -1.80 -44.04 5.55
CA PHE A 48 -1.12 -43.90 4.25
C PHE A 48 -1.55 -42.64 3.50
N SER A 49 -2.82 -42.28 3.56
CA SER A 49 -3.33 -41.03 2.98
C SER A 49 -2.66 -39.81 3.62
N LYS A 50 -2.57 -39.78 4.96
CA LYS A 50 -1.86 -38.73 5.70
C LYS A 50 -0.39 -38.65 5.33
N GLN A 51 0.30 -39.79 5.30
CA GLN A 51 1.73 -39.85 4.95
C GLN A 51 1.98 -39.38 3.50
N SER A 52 1.09 -39.74 2.56
CA SER A 52 1.17 -39.27 1.18
C SER A 52 0.91 -37.77 1.08
N ALA A 53 -0.08 -37.24 1.80
CA ALA A 53 -0.37 -35.81 1.84
C ALA A 53 0.80 -35.01 2.43
N GLU A 54 1.41 -35.51 3.51
CA GLU A 54 2.60 -34.93 4.12
C GLU A 54 3.80 -34.90 3.17
N SER A 55 4.13 -36.02 2.53
CA SER A 55 5.22 -36.10 1.56
C SER A 55 5.00 -35.15 0.37
N LYS A 56 3.77 -35.07 -0.15
CA LYS A 56 3.40 -34.12 -1.21
C LYS A 56 3.54 -32.67 -0.76
N TYR A 57 3.17 -32.37 0.48
CA TYR A 57 3.27 -31.02 1.01
C TYR A 57 4.72 -30.60 1.26
N LEU A 58 5.55 -31.49 1.83
CA LEU A 58 6.99 -31.26 1.98
C LEU A 58 7.67 -31.06 0.62
N ALA A 59 7.24 -31.78 -0.42
CA ALA A 59 7.71 -31.54 -1.78
C ALA A 59 7.32 -30.14 -2.30
N LYS A 60 6.13 -29.61 -1.97
CA LYS A 60 5.73 -28.23 -2.32
C LYS A 60 6.57 -27.17 -1.58
N LEU A 61 6.97 -27.43 -0.35
CA LEU A 61 7.86 -26.55 0.42
C LEU A 61 9.24 -26.42 -0.24
N GLY A 62 9.68 -27.44 -0.97
CA GLY A 62 10.94 -27.43 -1.70
C GLY A 62 12.13 -27.18 -0.77
N GLU A 63 12.94 -26.19 -1.10
CA GLU A 63 14.10 -25.74 -0.31
C GLU A 63 13.80 -25.36 1.15
N TRP A 64 12.56 -24.98 1.46
CA TRP A 64 12.16 -24.60 2.83
C TRP A 64 11.85 -25.79 3.74
N ALA A 65 11.77 -27.01 3.21
CA ALA A 65 11.32 -28.18 3.96
C ALA A 65 12.20 -28.50 5.18
N SER A 66 13.52 -28.25 5.11
CA SER A 66 14.46 -28.51 6.20
C SER A 66 14.32 -27.54 7.37
N GLU A 67 13.93 -26.30 7.13
CA GLU A 67 13.70 -25.29 8.17
C GLU A 67 12.26 -25.30 8.71
N ALA A 68 11.31 -25.71 7.86
CA ALA A 68 9.90 -25.76 8.22
C ALA A 68 9.56 -26.91 9.17
N VAL A 69 10.50 -27.80 9.50
CA VAL A 69 10.27 -28.98 10.36
C VAL A 69 11.23 -28.95 11.55
N ASP A 70 10.71 -29.05 12.77
CA ASP A 70 11.52 -29.11 13.99
C ASP A 70 12.15 -30.50 14.21
N SER A 71 13.00 -30.63 15.24
CA SER A 71 13.66 -31.91 15.58
C SER A 71 12.69 -33.04 15.97
N GLN A 72 11.41 -32.72 16.17
CA GLN A 72 10.34 -33.67 16.52
C GLN A 72 9.42 -33.94 15.32
N GLY A 73 9.75 -33.44 14.13
CA GLY A 73 8.94 -33.64 12.92
C GLY A 73 7.72 -32.71 12.85
N ARG A 74 7.63 -31.67 13.69
CA ARG A 74 6.48 -30.75 13.69
C ARG A 74 6.74 -29.56 12.79
N LEU A 75 5.69 -29.13 12.09
CA LEU A 75 5.76 -27.96 11.23
C LEU A 75 5.89 -26.66 12.03
N LEU A 76 6.78 -25.81 11.56
CA LEU A 76 7.00 -24.46 12.04
C LEU A 76 6.46 -23.46 11.04
N GLN A 77 5.83 -22.40 11.55
CA GLN A 77 5.31 -21.30 10.78
C GLN A 77 6.41 -20.25 10.56
N PRO A 78 6.70 -19.86 9.31
CA PRO A 78 7.66 -18.81 9.03
C PRO A 78 7.10 -17.44 9.40
N MET A 79 7.95 -16.60 9.96
CA MET A 79 7.64 -15.22 10.33
C MET A 79 8.72 -14.28 9.81
N LEU A 80 8.31 -13.32 8.98
CA LEU A 80 9.15 -12.24 8.49
C LEU A 80 8.99 -11.02 9.40
N ARG A 81 10.04 -10.72 10.17
CA ARG A 81 10.07 -9.65 11.18
C ARG A 81 10.80 -8.42 10.68
N ILE A 82 10.40 -7.25 11.19
CA ILE A 82 10.90 -5.97 10.70
C ILE A 82 12.43 -5.82 10.80
N GLU A 83 13.03 -6.12 11.95
CA GLU A 83 14.47 -5.90 12.18
C GLU A 83 15.36 -6.69 11.20
N ALA A 84 15.04 -7.97 11.01
CA ALA A 84 15.80 -8.84 10.11
C ALA A 84 15.58 -8.46 8.63
N PHE A 85 14.38 -8.02 8.29
CA PHE A 85 14.05 -7.57 6.94
C PHE A 85 14.70 -6.23 6.58
N GLU A 86 14.72 -5.25 7.49
CA GLU A 86 15.41 -3.97 7.26
C GLU A 86 16.91 -4.16 7.10
N LYS A 87 17.51 -5.03 7.91
CA LYS A 87 18.92 -5.41 7.74
C LYS A 87 19.18 -6.02 6.36
N HIS A 88 18.32 -6.95 5.92
CA HIS A 88 18.39 -7.52 4.57
C HIS A 88 18.28 -6.45 3.48
N LEU A 89 17.33 -5.51 3.61
CA LEU A 89 17.21 -4.42 2.65
C LEU A 89 18.46 -3.53 2.61
N ILE A 90 19.07 -3.21 3.75
CA ILE A 90 20.32 -2.43 3.82
C ILE A 90 21.47 -3.18 3.14
N GLU A 91 21.63 -4.47 3.42
CA GLU A 91 22.69 -5.30 2.83
C GLU A 91 22.57 -5.40 1.31
N GLU A 92 21.34 -5.44 0.78
CA GLU A 92 21.05 -5.50 -0.66
C GLU A 92 20.86 -4.10 -1.30
N GLU A 93 21.01 -3.01 -0.54
CA GLU A 93 20.66 -1.62 -0.95
C GLU A 93 19.28 -1.50 -1.62
N GLY A 94 18.33 -2.35 -1.22
CA GLY A 94 16.97 -2.41 -1.76
C GLY A 94 16.88 -2.96 -3.18
N CYS A 95 17.98 -3.39 -3.79
CA CYS A 95 18.01 -3.98 -5.12
C CYS A 95 18.04 -5.51 -5.02
N LEU A 96 16.87 -6.15 -5.09
CA LEU A 96 16.74 -7.57 -4.80
C LEU A 96 16.92 -8.39 -6.08
N LYS A 97 17.89 -9.30 -6.09
CA LYS A 97 18.14 -10.19 -7.22
C LYS A 97 18.26 -11.65 -6.79
N PRO A 98 17.18 -12.42 -6.94
CA PRO A 98 17.16 -13.82 -6.56
C PRO A 98 18.19 -14.62 -7.37
N GLN A 99 18.99 -15.42 -6.68
CA GLN A 99 19.90 -16.38 -7.30
C GLN A 99 19.23 -17.76 -7.44
N ASP A 100 19.78 -18.61 -8.32
CA ASP A 100 19.33 -19.99 -8.53
C ASP A 100 17.88 -20.14 -9.02
N THR A 101 17.28 -21.31 -8.76
CA THR A 101 15.87 -21.63 -9.03
C THR A 101 15.07 -21.61 -7.73
N CYS A 102 13.79 -21.26 -7.82
CA CYS A 102 12.83 -21.42 -6.73
C CYS A 102 12.25 -22.83 -6.83
N ASP A 103 12.59 -23.69 -5.87
CA ASP A 103 12.10 -25.08 -5.87
C ASP A 103 10.73 -25.21 -5.20
N SER A 104 10.28 -24.15 -4.51
CA SER A 104 8.96 -24.12 -3.87
C SER A 104 7.86 -23.69 -4.84
N ASN A 105 6.73 -24.37 -4.73
CA ASN A 105 5.49 -24.02 -5.43
C ASN A 105 4.53 -23.21 -4.56
N LEU A 106 4.93 -22.84 -3.34
CA LEU A 106 4.07 -22.11 -2.43
C LEU A 106 4.11 -20.60 -2.71
N ALA A 107 2.95 -19.94 -2.77
CA ALA A 107 2.87 -18.52 -3.09
C ALA A 107 3.73 -17.64 -2.15
N TRP A 108 3.63 -17.85 -0.83
CA TRP A 108 4.43 -17.09 0.12
C TRP A 108 5.94 -17.35 -0.02
N ALA A 109 6.34 -18.57 -0.42
CA ALA A 109 7.73 -18.91 -0.64
C ALA A 109 8.26 -18.25 -1.92
N GLN A 110 7.41 -18.14 -2.95
CA GLN A 110 7.71 -17.40 -4.17
C GLN A 110 7.81 -15.90 -3.93
N LEU A 111 7.00 -15.34 -3.02
CA LEU A 111 7.17 -13.96 -2.54
C LEU A 111 8.55 -13.77 -1.89
N LEU A 112 8.94 -14.65 -0.96
CA LEU A 112 10.25 -14.58 -0.31
C LEU A 112 11.38 -14.72 -1.33
N TYR A 113 11.25 -15.66 -2.27
CA TYR A 113 12.19 -15.81 -3.37
C TYR A 113 12.32 -14.53 -4.17
N ALA A 114 11.21 -13.89 -4.57
CA ALA A 114 11.24 -12.61 -5.29
C ALA A 114 11.89 -11.48 -4.49
N LEU A 115 11.84 -11.56 -3.15
CA LEU A 115 12.52 -10.64 -2.23
C LEU A 115 13.98 -11.02 -1.95
N ASN A 116 14.55 -11.97 -2.70
CA ASN A 116 15.90 -12.51 -2.49
C ASN A 116 16.10 -13.07 -1.06
N ILE A 117 15.06 -13.66 -0.47
CA ILE A 117 15.11 -14.31 0.85
C ILE A 117 15.08 -15.82 0.64
N ARG A 118 16.13 -16.50 1.09
CA ARG A 118 16.35 -17.95 0.93
C ARG A 118 16.57 -18.62 2.29
N PRO A 119 16.44 -19.96 2.36
CA PRO A 119 16.87 -20.72 3.53
C PRO A 119 18.31 -20.38 3.93
N GLY A 120 18.60 -20.36 5.22
CA GLY A 120 19.92 -20.12 5.80
C GLY A 120 20.30 -18.65 5.97
N MET A 121 19.58 -17.71 5.35
CA MET A 121 19.88 -16.27 5.44
C MET A 121 19.54 -15.66 6.81
N LYS A 122 18.81 -16.38 7.67
CA LYS A 122 18.37 -15.93 9.01
C LYS A 122 17.52 -14.65 8.99
N VAL A 123 16.85 -14.39 7.87
CA VAL A 123 15.88 -13.29 7.74
C VAL A 123 14.52 -13.68 8.35
N LEU A 124 14.17 -14.96 8.26
CA LEU A 124 12.97 -15.51 8.89
C LEU A 124 13.23 -15.96 10.32
N THR A 125 12.18 -15.84 11.14
CA THR A 125 12.06 -16.56 12.41
C THR A 125 11.00 -17.64 12.27
N TRP A 126 11.21 -18.78 12.92
CA TRP A 126 10.31 -19.92 12.85
C TRP A 126 9.63 -20.10 14.20
N ARG A 127 8.30 -20.27 14.20
CA ARG A 127 7.53 -20.49 15.45
C ARG A 127 6.58 -21.66 15.34
N GLN A 128 6.16 -22.18 16.48
CA GLN A 128 5.06 -23.14 16.48
C GLN A 128 3.73 -22.45 16.11
N PRO A 129 2.96 -23.02 15.18
CA PRO A 129 1.61 -22.55 14.89
C PRO A 129 0.72 -22.61 16.14
N THR A 130 -0.25 -21.70 16.26
CA THR A 130 -1.20 -21.68 17.40
C THR A 130 -2.11 -22.90 17.42
N LYS A 131 -2.33 -23.53 16.26
CA LYS A 131 -3.08 -24.76 16.10
C LYS A 131 -2.21 -25.77 15.37
N VAL A 132 -2.26 -27.04 15.78
CA VAL A 132 -1.56 -28.12 15.08
C VAL A 132 -2.08 -28.17 13.64
N LEU A 133 -1.19 -27.94 12.67
CA LEU A 133 -1.54 -27.94 11.26
C LEU A 133 -1.73 -29.38 10.79
N GLN A 134 -2.87 -29.65 10.15
CA GLN A 134 -3.14 -30.93 9.49
C GLN A 134 -2.70 -30.85 8.04
N LEU A 135 -1.58 -31.49 7.71
CA LEU A 135 -1.05 -31.55 6.35
C LEU A 135 -2.08 -32.11 5.36
N GLY A 136 -2.38 -31.35 4.31
CA GLY A 136 -3.40 -31.68 3.30
C GLY A 136 -4.76 -31.02 3.53
N VAL A 137 -4.99 -30.40 4.70
CA VAL A 137 -6.20 -29.60 5.01
C VAL A 137 -5.81 -28.16 5.35
N ASP A 138 -4.79 -28.00 6.19
CA ASP A 138 -4.26 -26.70 6.57
C ASP A 138 -3.04 -26.33 5.71
N GLU A 139 -2.95 -25.05 5.36
CA GLU A 139 -1.82 -24.49 4.64
C GLU A 139 -0.89 -23.74 5.60
N LEU A 140 0.41 -23.97 5.44
CA LEU A 140 1.44 -23.15 6.06
C LEU A 140 1.39 -21.74 5.46
N ARG A 141 1.20 -20.75 6.32
CA ARG A 141 1.12 -19.33 5.93
C ARG A 141 2.32 -18.58 6.45
N LEU A 142 2.85 -17.69 5.64
CA LEU A 142 3.86 -16.74 6.07
C LEU A 142 3.21 -15.66 6.93
N ILE A 143 3.76 -15.44 8.11
CA ILE A 143 3.37 -14.30 8.94
C ILE A 143 4.31 -13.15 8.65
N VAL A 144 3.75 -11.97 8.44
CA VAL A 144 4.52 -10.77 8.11
C VAL A 144 4.13 -9.65 9.06
N ASP A 145 5.12 -9.01 9.68
CA ASP A 145 4.89 -7.77 10.41
C ASP A 145 4.36 -6.70 9.46
N GLY A 146 3.37 -5.93 9.90
CA GLY A 146 2.74 -4.93 9.04
C GLY A 146 3.70 -3.89 8.48
N ALA A 147 4.72 -3.49 9.25
CA ALA A 147 5.81 -2.63 8.80
C ALA A 147 6.58 -3.25 7.61
N VAL A 148 6.84 -4.55 7.62
CA VAL A 148 7.50 -5.26 6.51
C VAL A 148 6.64 -5.17 5.24
N LEU A 149 5.35 -5.44 5.36
CA LEU A 149 4.43 -5.32 4.22
C LEU A 149 4.38 -3.87 3.68
N CYS A 150 4.39 -2.88 4.57
CA CYS A 150 4.46 -1.46 4.19
C CYS A 150 5.74 -1.15 3.40
N HIS A 151 6.89 -1.69 3.81
CA HIS A 151 8.14 -1.54 3.06
C HIS A 151 8.10 -2.21 1.69
N ILE A 152 7.62 -3.45 1.61
CA ILE A 152 7.48 -4.17 0.34
C ILE A 152 6.62 -3.34 -0.63
N VAL A 153 5.48 -2.84 -0.17
CA VAL A 153 4.60 -2.02 -1.01
C VAL A 153 5.25 -0.70 -1.39
N ASN A 154 5.78 0.05 -0.43
CA ASN A 154 6.42 1.34 -0.70
C ASN A 154 7.59 1.23 -1.70
N LEU A 155 8.41 0.17 -1.59
CA LEU A 155 9.60 0.05 -2.43
C LEU A 155 9.29 -0.55 -3.80
N TYR A 156 8.45 -1.59 -3.88
CA TYR A 156 8.39 -2.42 -5.09
C TYR A 156 7.05 -2.36 -5.85
N ARG A 157 6.04 -1.64 -5.33
CA ARG A 157 4.80 -1.46 -6.11
C ARG A 157 5.11 -0.71 -7.41
N ILE A 158 4.33 -1.01 -8.43
CA ILE A 158 4.38 -0.25 -9.68
C ILE A 158 3.63 1.07 -9.46
N TYR A 159 4.34 2.19 -9.54
CA TYR A 159 3.75 3.52 -9.42
C TYR A 159 3.19 3.99 -10.76
N THR A 160 1.86 3.96 -10.89
CA THR A 160 1.15 4.59 -12.02
C THR A 160 1.01 6.09 -11.81
N ASP A 161 0.69 6.51 -10.58
CA ASP A 161 0.51 7.91 -10.18
C ASP A 161 1.53 8.36 -9.11
N CYS A 162 1.70 9.68 -8.96
CA CYS A 162 2.61 10.27 -7.96
C CYS A 162 2.07 10.10 -6.53
N THR A 163 0.74 10.13 -6.40
CA THR A 163 -0.04 9.70 -5.23
C THR A 163 -0.98 8.59 -5.68
N PRO A 164 -0.53 7.33 -5.69
CA PRO A 164 -1.42 6.24 -6.00
C PRO A 164 -2.56 6.19 -4.98
N PRO A 165 -3.73 5.62 -5.35
CA PRO A 165 -4.78 5.36 -4.37
C PRO A 165 -4.19 4.55 -3.21
N GLY A 166 -4.53 4.93 -1.98
CA GLY A 166 -4.07 4.21 -0.79
C GLY A 166 -4.48 2.75 -0.89
N ILE A 167 -3.74 1.83 -0.25
CA ILE A 167 -4.10 0.40 -0.27
C ILE A 167 -5.55 0.21 0.23
N ASP A 168 -6.02 1.08 1.13
CA ASP A 168 -7.39 1.06 1.65
C ASP A 168 -8.48 1.22 0.56
N GLU A 169 -8.16 1.77 -0.61
CA GLU A 169 -9.12 2.01 -1.70
C GLU A 169 -9.19 0.85 -2.69
N THR A 170 -8.06 0.24 -3.04
CA THR A 170 -8.01 -0.84 -4.05
C THR A 170 -7.93 -2.23 -3.43
N ASN A 171 -7.50 -2.35 -2.17
CA ASN A 171 -7.15 -3.60 -1.50
C ASN A 171 -6.17 -4.49 -2.29
N GLN A 172 -5.47 -3.92 -3.28
CA GLN A 172 -4.60 -4.67 -4.19
C GLN A 172 -3.39 -3.84 -4.56
N CYS A 173 -2.21 -4.47 -4.51
CA CYS A 173 -0.93 -3.90 -4.91
C CYS A 173 -0.30 -4.77 -6.00
N GLN A 174 0.06 -4.16 -7.13
CA GLN A 174 0.76 -4.84 -8.22
C GLN A 174 2.26 -4.58 -8.14
N PHE A 175 3.04 -5.63 -8.40
CA PHE A 175 4.49 -5.65 -8.43
C PHE A 175 4.96 -6.24 -9.76
N LEU A 176 6.25 -6.11 -10.10
CA LEU A 176 6.82 -6.81 -11.26
C LEU A 176 6.89 -8.34 -11.13
N PHE A 177 6.49 -8.89 -9.99
CA PHE A 177 6.67 -10.30 -9.67
C PHE A 177 5.42 -10.96 -9.12
N GLY A 178 4.31 -10.24 -9.08
CA GLY A 178 3.08 -10.73 -8.51
C GLY A 178 2.13 -9.63 -8.11
N THR A 179 1.07 -10.04 -7.44
CA THR A 179 0.06 -9.16 -6.87
C THR A 179 -0.15 -9.55 -5.41
N ILE A 180 -0.19 -8.57 -4.51
CA ILE A 180 -0.71 -8.78 -3.15
C ILE A 180 -2.13 -8.24 -3.10
N LYS A 181 -3.08 -9.08 -2.65
CA LYS A 181 -4.46 -8.67 -2.34
C LYS A 181 -4.63 -8.73 -0.82
N ILE A 182 -5.22 -7.69 -0.23
CA ILE A 182 -5.46 -7.60 1.21
C ILE A 182 -6.95 -7.79 1.46
N ASP A 183 -7.30 -8.68 2.38
CA ASP A 183 -8.71 -8.91 2.71
C ASP A 183 -9.32 -7.62 3.29
N PRO A 184 -10.49 -7.18 2.79
CA PRO A 184 -11.12 -5.95 3.26
C PRO A 184 -11.47 -6.06 4.74
N ILE A 185 -11.18 -4.99 5.48
CA ILE A 185 -11.55 -4.90 6.90
C ILE A 185 -13.07 -4.68 6.96
N THR A 186 -13.82 -5.69 7.38
CA THR A 186 -15.25 -5.48 7.68
C THR A 186 -15.37 -4.66 8.96
N SER A 187 -16.29 -3.69 9.00
CA SER A 187 -16.52 -2.80 10.15
C SER A 187 -16.82 -3.52 11.48
N THR A 188 -17.10 -4.82 11.40
CA THR A 188 -17.38 -5.71 12.53
C THR A 188 -16.14 -6.39 13.13
N GLN A 189 -14.96 -6.28 12.50
CA GLN A 189 -13.75 -6.91 13.04
C GLN A 189 -13.14 -6.06 14.17
N PRO A 190 -12.66 -6.69 15.26
CA PRO A 190 -11.87 -6.01 16.28
C PRO A 190 -10.68 -5.26 15.66
N ARG A 191 -10.29 -4.11 16.22
CA ARG A 191 -9.12 -3.35 15.73
C ARG A 191 -7.81 -4.16 15.76
N ASP A 192 -7.74 -5.17 16.62
CA ASP A 192 -6.60 -6.10 16.74
C ASP A 192 -6.81 -7.41 15.98
N ALA A 193 -7.80 -7.47 15.08
CA ALA A 193 -8.05 -8.65 14.27
C ALA A 193 -6.84 -8.96 13.39
N LYS A 194 -6.54 -10.25 13.29
CA LYS A 194 -5.53 -10.78 12.39
C LYS A 194 -5.90 -10.42 10.96
N ARG A 195 -4.99 -9.78 10.24
CA ARG A 195 -5.20 -9.43 8.84
C ARG A 195 -4.70 -10.54 7.94
N PHE A 196 -5.34 -10.66 6.79
CA PHE A 196 -4.99 -11.65 5.79
C PHE A 196 -4.67 -10.94 4.48
N ALA A 197 -3.70 -11.49 3.78
CA ALA A 197 -3.39 -11.12 2.42
C ALA A 197 -3.19 -12.40 1.61
N SER A 198 -3.45 -12.35 0.32
CA SER A 198 -2.99 -13.38 -0.63
C SER A 198 -1.90 -12.80 -1.50
N PHE A 199 -0.99 -13.67 -1.95
CA PHE A 199 -0.01 -13.31 -2.96
C PHE A 199 -0.25 -14.18 -4.18
N GLU A 200 -0.46 -13.54 -5.33
CA GLU A 200 -0.57 -14.18 -6.63
C GLU A 200 0.76 -13.99 -7.36
N PRO A 201 1.63 -15.01 -7.40
CA PRO A 201 2.91 -14.93 -8.07
C PRO A 201 2.73 -14.80 -9.59
N TRP A 202 3.61 -14.03 -10.23
CA TRP A 202 3.73 -14.05 -11.69
C TRP A 202 4.60 -15.23 -12.15
N SER A 203 5.06 -15.23 -13.40
CA SER A 203 5.87 -16.33 -13.91
C SER A 203 7.19 -16.47 -13.14
N LEU A 204 7.76 -17.68 -13.12
CA LEU A 204 9.08 -17.92 -12.53
C LEU A 204 10.18 -17.01 -13.13
N LEU A 205 10.02 -16.61 -14.39
CA LEU A 205 10.91 -15.65 -15.05
C LEU A 205 10.79 -14.27 -14.40
N ASP A 206 9.56 -13.79 -14.17
CA ASP A 206 9.29 -12.51 -13.52
C ASP A 206 9.80 -12.47 -12.08
N LEU A 207 9.58 -13.57 -11.33
CA LEU A 207 10.09 -13.73 -9.97
C LEU A 207 11.63 -13.58 -9.91
N LYS A 208 12.36 -14.07 -10.92
CA LYS A 208 13.84 -14.02 -10.99
C LYS A 208 14.42 -12.67 -11.41
N LEU A 209 13.62 -11.77 -12.00
CA LEU A 209 14.11 -10.46 -12.44
C LEU A 209 14.69 -9.66 -11.26
N GLU A 210 15.63 -8.76 -11.55
CA GLU A 210 16.12 -7.82 -10.54
C GLU A 210 15.02 -6.82 -10.18
N LYS A 211 14.81 -6.59 -8.88
CA LYS A 211 13.77 -5.70 -8.35
C LYS A 211 14.45 -4.43 -7.85
N ALA A 212 14.26 -3.34 -8.58
CA ALA A 212 14.70 -2.03 -8.16
C ALA A 212 13.58 -1.32 -7.37
N PRO A 213 13.92 -0.50 -6.36
CA PRO A 213 12.98 0.37 -5.69
C PRO A 213 12.34 1.39 -6.65
N PHE A 214 11.11 1.82 -6.33
CA PHE A 214 10.46 2.99 -6.93
C PHE A 214 10.31 2.93 -8.45
N GLN A 215 9.85 1.78 -8.94
CA GLN A 215 9.56 1.61 -10.36
C GLN A 215 8.28 2.35 -10.74
N CYS A 216 8.39 3.25 -11.71
CA CYS A 216 7.28 4.00 -12.24
C CYS A 216 6.90 3.50 -13.63
N ASP A 217 5.61 3.22 -13.84
CA ASP A 217 5.08 2.93 -15.18
C ASP A 217 4.48 4.22 -15.76
N GLY A 218 5.28 4.93 -16.57
CA GLY A 218 4.86 6.17 -17.24
C GLY A 218 4.97 5.99 -18.75
N TYR A 219 3.87 6.20 -19.48
CA TYR A 219 3.85 6.16 -20.95
C TYR A 219 4.26 4.80 -21.58
N GLY A 220 4.13 3.70 -20.84
CA GLY A 220 4.62 2.39 -21.28
C GLY A 220 6.15 2.27 -21.31
N LEU A 221 6.87 3.29 -20.85
CA LEU A 221 8.31 3.26 -20.62
C LEU A 221 8.54 3.22 -19.11
N ARG A 222 8.83 2.02 -18.60
CA ARG A 222 9.22 1.84 -17.20
C ARG A 222 10.47 2.66 -16.92
N GLN A 223 10.35 3.62 -16.02
CA GLN A 223 11.48 4.43 -15.57
C GLN A 223 11.76 4.09 -14.11
N GLU A 224 13.04 3.82 -13.84
CA GLU A 224 13.56 3.66 -12.49
C GLU A 224 14.02 5.03 -11.99
N LEU A 225 13.56 5.40 -10.79
CA LEU A 225 14.14 6.55 -10.10
C LEU A 225 15.55 6.19 -9.65
N LYS A 226 16.53 6.93 -10.17
CA LYS A 226 17.93 6.72 -9.82
C LYS A 226 18.30 7.59 -8.64
N PHE A 227 18.62 6.94 -7.52
CA PHE A 227 19.22 7.55 -6.35
C PHE A 227 20.70 7.17 -6.29
N ASP A 228 21.52 7.97 -5.59
CA ASP A 228 22.88 7.56 -5.27
C ASP A 228 22.82 6.25 -4.45
N LYS A 229 23.43 5.19 -4.99
CA LYS A 229 23.39 3.85 -4.41
C LYS A 229 24.04 3.79 -3.03
N SER A 230 24.94 4.72 -2.71
CA SER A 230 25.58 4.73 -1.40
C SER A 230 24.60 5.19 -0.31
N ALA A 231 24.24 4.26 0.59
CA ALA A 231 23.36 4.51 1.73
C ALA A 231 21.92 4.91 1.37
N PHE A 232 21.44 4.54 0.18
CA PHE A 232 20.06 4.82 -0.24
C PHE A 232 19.06 4.23 0.75
N MET A 233 19.27 2.96 1.16
CA MET A 233 18.34 2.31 2.07
C MET A 233 18.34 2.91 3.47
N ALA A 234 19.50 3.34 3.98
CA ALA A 234 19.59 4.04 5.24
C ALA A 234 18.84 5.39 5.20
N LYS A 235 18.98 6.13 4.10
CA LYS A 235 18.23 7.38 3.88
C LYS A 235 16.72 7.10 3.78
N TYR A 236 16.31 6.05 3.06
CA TYR A 236 14.90 5.64 2.96
C TYR A 236 14.28 5.31 4.32
N LEU A 237 14.96 4.50 5.14
CA LEU A 237 14.47 4.16 6.48
C LEU A 237 14.39 5.43 7.34
N THR A 238 15.39 6.31 7.28
CA THR A 238 15.36 7.62 7.94
C THR A 238 14.15 8.45 7.51
N THR A 239 13.85 8.48 6.21
CA THR A 239 12.67 9.16 5.64
C THR A 239 11.36 8.60 6.19
N ILE A 240 11.22 7.28 6.21
CA ILE A 240 10.01 6.61 6.73
C ILE A 240 9.83 6.82 8.23
N TYR A 241 10.90 6.65 9.03
CA TYR A 241 10.79 6.75 10.48
C TYR A 241 10.65 8.19 10.98
N ASN A 242 11.39 9.12 10.37
CA ASN A 242 11.38 10.52 10.79
C ASN A 242 10.38 11.39 10.01
N GLN A 243 9.67 10.82 9.03
CA GLN A 243 8.69 11.54 8.19
C GLN A 243 9.32 12.75 7.48
N LEU A 244 10.54 12.55 6.95
CA LEU A 244 11.32 13.57 6.27
C LEU A 244 11.52 13.22 4.79
N PRO A 245 11.60 14.21 3.89
CA PRO A 245 11.77 13.97 2.48
C PRO A 245 13.16 13.38 2.19
N LEU A 246 13.20 12.36 1.34
CA LEU A 246 14.40 11.76 0.78
C LEU A 246 14.88 12.62 -0.39
N VAL A 247 16.01 13.29 -0.20
CA VAL A 247 16.59 14.20 -1.18
C VAL A 247 18.09 13.99 -1.27
N ASP A 248 18.65 13.96 -2.47
CA ASP A 248 20.11 13.86 -2.68
C ASP A 248 20.83 15.22 -2.54
N ALA A 249 20.07 16.32 -2.39
CA ALA A 249 20.60 17.67 -2.22
C ALA A 249 20.49 18.17 -0.77
N VAL A 250 20.97 19.40 -0.52
CA VAL A 250 20.87 20.07 0.80
C VAL A 250 19.43 20.02 1.29
N GLY A 251 19.24 19.40 2.46
CA GLY A 251 17.93 19.25 3.08
C GLY A 251 17.25 20.60 3.34
N ILE A 252 15.92 20.57 3.38
CA ILE A 252 15.02 21.73 3.49
C ILE A 252 14.97 22.31 4.92
N GLY A 253 15.84 21.83 5.81
CA GLY A 253 15.77 22.09 7.25
C GLY A 253 14.61 21.37 7.93
N SER A 254 14.44 21.63 9.23
CA SER A 254 13.33 21.12 10.02
C SER A 254 12.04 21.90 9.77
N VAL A 255 10.89 21.20 9.81
CA VAL A 255 9.56 21.82 9.81
C VAL A 255 9.51 22.91 10.90
N PRO A 256 9.16 24.17 10.58
CA PRO A 256 9.08 25.23 11.56
C PRO A 256 8.03 24.92 12.63
N PRO A 257 8.26 25.30 13.90
CA PRO A 257 7.31 25.05 14.98
C PRO A 257 6.01 25.84 14.74
N PRO A 258 4.88 25.43 15.37
CA PRO A 258 3.59 26.11 15.20
C PRO A 258 3.59 27.62 15.45
N ASN A 259 4.43 28.05 16.39
CA ASN A 259 4.66 29.44 16.80
C ASN A 259 5.89 30.09 16.14
N GLY A 260 6.47 29.44 15.11
CA GLY A 260 7.53 30.03 14.31
C GLY A 260 7.05 31.29 13.60
N SER A 261 7.99 32.17 13.27
CA SER A 261 7.68 33.43 12.60
C SER A 261 6.98 33.20 11.26
N LEU A 262 6.22 34.19 10.80
CA LEU A 262 5.58 34.14 9.49
C LEU A 262 6.60 33.95 8.36
N LYS A 263 7.76 34.61 8.47
CA LYS A 263 8.86 34.49 7.52
C LYS A 263 9.42 33.07 7.44
N GLU A 264 9.77 32.46 8.57
CA GLU A 264 10.29 31.09 8.59
C GLU A 264 9.33 30.08 7.96
N ARG A 265 8.02 30.26 8.19
CA ARG A 265 6.97 29.43 7.60
C ARG A 265 6.87 29.61 6.09
N CYS A 266 6.92 30.86 5.60
CA CYS A 266 6.96 31.16 4.17
C CYS A 266 8.21 30.57 3.49
N ASP A 267 9.39 30.80 4.07
CA ASP A 267 10.66 30.33 3.52
C ASP A 267 10.69 28.80 3.42
N TYR A 268 10.24 28.10 4.47
CA TYR A 268 10.15 26.64 4.45
C TYR A 268 9.16 26.15 3.37
N PHE A 269 7.97 26.75 3.27
CA PHE A 269 6.99 26.38 2.25
C PHE A 269 7.57 26.53 0.82
N LEU A 270 8.21 27.67 0.54
CA LEU A 270 8.81 27.95 -0.77
C LEU A 270 9.91 26.95 -1.12
N GLN A 271 10.75 26.58 -0.16
CA GLN A 271 11.77 25.56 -0.37
C GLN A 271 11.15 24.18 -0.59
N ALA A 272 10.12 23.82 0.18
CA ALA A 272 9.41 22.56 0.05
C ALA A 272 8.72 22.42 -1.31
N VAL A 273 8.13 23.50 -1.84
CA VAL A 273 7.55 23.45 -3.18
C VAL A 273 8.62 23.38 -4.27
N LYS A 274 9.72 24.13 -4.15
CA LYS A 274 10.84 24.00 -5.10
C LYS A 274 11.36 22.57 -5.17
N LEU A 275 11.31 21.83 -4.06
CA LEU A 275 11.62 20.42 -4.01
C LEU A 275 10.64 19.58 -4.85
N ILE A 276 9.33 19.80 -4.65
CA ILE A 276 8.26 19.06 -5.35
C ILE A 276 8.27 19.36 -6.84
N ALA A 277 8.50 20.63 -7.21
CA ALA A 277 8.62 21.09 -8.58
C ALA A 277 9.94 20.70 -9.27
N GLY A 278 10.77 19.88 -8.60
CA GLY A 278 12.01 19.35 -9.15
C GLY A 278 11.80 18.56 -10.44
N ASN A 279 12.89 18.34 -11.18
CA ASN A 279 12.87 17.60 -12.44
C ASN A 279 13.29 16.14 -12.22
N TRP A 280 13.03 15.28 -13.22
CA TRP A 280 13.38 13.85 -13.19
C TRP A 280 14.89 13.55 -13.13
N SER A 281 15.76 14.57 -13.23
CA SER A 281 17.20 14.38 -12.97
C SER A 281 17.53 14.31 -11.48
N LYS A 282 16.60 14.73 -10.61
CA LYS A 282 16.71 14.71 -9.14
C LYS A 282 15.35 14.35 -8.54
N PRO A 283 14.90 13.10 -8.68
CA PRO A 283 13.63 12.70 -8.12
C PRO A 283 13.66 12.78 -6.60
N CYS A 284 12.49 12.96 -6.00
CA CYS A 284 12.33 13.02 -4.54
C CYS A 284 11.33 11.98 -4.07
N VAL A 285 11.56 11.44 -2.88
CA VAL A 285 10.59 10.60 -2.19
C VAL A 285 10.16 11.32 -0.92
N ILE A 286 8.86 11.48 -0.74
CA ILE A 286 8.28 12.20 0.40
C ILE A 286 7.29 11.31 1.12
N THR A 287 7.01 11.58 2.40
CA THR A 287 5.94 10.89 3.10
C THR A 287 4.64 11.68 3.02
N ARG A 288 3.50 10.99 3.12
CA ARG A 288 2.19 11.63 3.23
C ARG A 288 2.12 12.59 4.43
N ALA A 289 2.74 12.23 5.55
CA ALA A 289 2.79 13.11 6.72
C ALA A 289 3.56 14.41 6.44
N TRP A 290 4.69 14.33 5.72
CA TRP A 290 5.44 15.52 5.31
C TRP A 290 4.62 16.42 4.39
N LEU A 291 3.90 15.85 3.42
CA LEU A 291 3.01 16.61 2.53
C LEU A 291 1.91 17.33 3.32
N ASN A 292 1.27 16.63 4.26
CA ASN A 292 0.24 17.20 5.13
C ASN A 292 0.80 18.33 6.01
N ASP A 293 2.06 18.24 6.43
CA ASP A 293 2.74 19.27 7.22
C ASP A 293 2.99 20.56 6.40
N ILE A 294 3.30 20.44 5.10
CA ILE A 294 3.42 21.60 4.20
C ILE A 294 2.06 22.26 3.99
N GLU A 295 1.02 21.47 3.76
CA GLU A 295 -0.35 21.98 3.64
C GLU A 295 -0.77 22.71 4.92
N ARG A 296 -0.41 22.16 6.09
CA ARG A 296 -0.64 22.81 7.39
C ARG A 296 0.15 24.12 7.50
N ILE A 297 1.40 24.16 7.05
CA ILE A 297 2.21 25.38 7.05
C ILE A 297 1.55 26.44 6.18
N LYS A 298 1.21 26.11 4.93
CA LYS A 298 0.55 27.04 4.01
C LYS A 298 -0.73 27.58 4.63
N ARG A 299 -1.61 26.72 5.14
CA ARG A 299 -2.83 27.14 5.84
C ARG A 299 -2.54 28.09 7.01
N ARG A 300 -1.50 27.84 7.80
CA ARG A 300 -1.13 28.70 8.95
C ARG A 300 -0.47 30.01 8.56
N VAL A 301 0.14 30.08 7.38
CA VAL A 301 0.61 31.36 6.81
C VAL A 301 -0.61 32.16 6.40
N THR A 302 -1.57 31.54 5.72
CA THR A 302 -2.67 32.26 5.07
C THR A 302 -3.87 32.51 5.97
N THR A 303 -4.05 31.70 7.02
CA THR A 303 -5.08 31.81 8.04
C THR A 303 -4.41 31.84 9.41
N ASN A 304 -4.82 32.75 10.29
CA ASN A 304 -4.36 32.75 11.68
C ASN A 304 -5.01 31.59 12.45
N GLY A 305 -4.47 30.38 12.29
CA GLY A 305 -4.94 29.19 12.97
C GLY A 305 -6.16 28.50 12.36
N GLY A 306 -6.61 28.88 11.15
CA GLY A 306 -7.66 28.18 10.40
C GLY A 306 -9.01 28.89 10.30
N ASP A 307 -9.31 29.82 11.21
CA ASP A 307 -10.67 30.40 11.34
C ASP A 307 -10.76 31.89 10.93
N ASP A 308 -9.63 32.53 10.62
CA ASP A 308 -9.56 33.96 10.37
C ASP A 308 -9.42 34.31 8.88
N ASN A 309 -10.51 34.79 8.28
CA ASN A 309 -10.58 35.23 6.89
C ASN A 309 -10.23 36.72 6.67
N ARG A 310 -9.87 37.47 7.72
CA ARG A 310 -9.65 38.92 7.61
C ARG A 310 -8.56 39.29 6.61
N PHE A 311 -7.52 38.46 6.48
CA PHE A 311 -6.46 38.67 5.49
C PHE A 311 -7.00 38.55 4.05
N LEU A 312 -7.79 37.52 3.78
CA LEU A 312 -8.44 37.33 2.48
C LEU A 312 -9.40 38.49 2.16
N GLU A 313 -10.24 38.88 3.12
CA GLU A 313 -11.16 40.00 2.96
C GLU A 313 -10.41 41.31 2.68
N PHE A 314 -9.31 41.55 3.39
CA PHE A 314 -8.45 42.70 3.15
C PHE A 314 -7.87 42.71 1.73
N LEU A 315 -7.33 41.57 1.25
CA LEU A 315 -6.81 41.47 -0.12
C LEU A 315 -7.90 41.75 -1.16
N VAL A 316 -9.06 41.10 -1.03
CA VAL A 316 -10.19 41.29 -1.95
C VAL A 316 -10.64 42.75 -1.97
N LEU A 317 -10.87 43.36 -0.81
CA LEU A 317 -11.31 44.77 -0.72
C LEU A 317 -10.26 45.76 -1.24
N SER A 318 -8.98 45.44 -1.10
CA SER A 318 -7.88 46.29 -1.57
C SER A 318 -7.70 46.20 -3.09
N LEU A 319 -7.84 44.99 -3.65
CA LEU A 319 -7.78 44.77 -5.10
C LEU A 319 -8.96 45.40 -5.82
N LEU A 320 -10.17 45.37 -5.24
CA LEU A 320 -11.35 46.05 -5.80
C LEU A 320 -11.20 47.57 -5.94
N LYS A 321 -10.28 48.18 -5.17
CA LYS A 321 -10.02 49.63 -5.21
C LYS A 321 -8.91 50.02 -6.19
N ARG A 322 -8.26 49.06 -6.87
CA ARG A 322 -7.11 49.32 -7.74
C ARG A 322 -7.57 49.74 -9.15
N PRO A 323 -7.08 50.88 -9.67
CA PRO A 323 -7.38 51.30 -11.03
C PRO A 323 -6.76 50.33 -12.06
N GLY A 324 -7.52 49.88 -13.05
CA GLY A 324 -7.08 48.94 -14.10
C GLY A 324 -7.55 47.49 -13.91
N LEU A 325 -8.18 47.17 -12.78
CA LEU A 325 -8.98 45.96 -12.60
C LEU A 325 -10.47 46.35 -12.77
N ASP A 326 -10.91 46.53 -14.02
CA ASP A 326 -12.26 47.01 -14.34
C ASP A 326 -13.34 46.03 -13.87
N ALA A 327 -13.92 46.28 -12.70
CA ALA A 327 -15.06 45.55 -12.18
C ALA A 327 -16.34 46.02 -12.90
N HIS A 328 -16.61 45.49 -14.09
CA HIS A 328 -17.88 45.76 -14.78
C HIS A 328 -19.10 45.16 -14.06
N ASN A 329 -18.88 44.33 -13.02
CA ASN A 329 -19.92 43.80 -12.15
C ASN A 329 -19.33 43.43 -10.77
N ASP A 330 -19.34 44.37 -9.81
CA ASP A 330 -18.66 44.26 -8.51
C ASP A 330 -18.93 42.96 -7.75
N GLY A 331 -20.14 42.39 -7.87
CA GLY A 331 -20.52 41.15 -7.19
C GLY A 331 -19.81 39.91 -7.74
N LEU A 332 -19.86 39.71 -9.06
CA LEU A 332 -19.28 38.55 -9.74
C LEU A 332 -17.74 38.61 -9.73
N TRP A 333 -17.18 39.81 -9.91
CA TRP A 333 -15.73 40.02 -9.84
C TRP A 333 -15.19 39.75 -8.44
N ARG A 334 -15.87 40.25 -7.40
CA ARG A 334 -15.51 39.96 -6.01
C ARG A 334 -15.56 38.48 -5.70
N GLU A 335 -16.59 37.76 -6.16
CA GLU A 335 -16.72 36.33 -5.96
C GLU A 335 -15.58 35.56 -6.66
N PHE A 336 -15.26 35.94 -7.91
CA PHE A 336 -14.15 35.37 -8.67
C PHE A 336 -12.79 35.59 -7.98
N VAL A 337 -12.44 36.83 -7.62
CA VAL A 337 -11.17 37.17 -6.92
C VAL A 337 -11.10 36.43 -5.59
N CYS A 338 -12.20 36.38 -4.83
CA CYS A 338 -12.28 35.67 -3.57
C CYS A 338 -12.03 34.17 -3.76
N GLN A 339 -12.65 33.54 -4.76
CA GLN A 339 -12.48 32.12 -5.06
C GLN A 339 -11.03 31.80 -5.46
N LYS A 340 -10.42 32.63 -6.33
CA LYS A 340 -9.04 32.45 -6.80
C LYS A 340 -8.01 32.65 -5.69
N LEU A 341 -8.20 33.65 -4.83
CA LEU A 341 -7.34 33.85 -3.67
C LEU A 341 -7.53 32.71 -2.65
N ARG A 342 -8.77 32.24 -2.42
CA ARG A 342 -9.04 31.10 -1.53
C ARG A 342 -8.35 29.83 -1.98
N SER A 343 -8.41 29.48 -3.27
CA SER A 343 -7.72 28.31 -3.80
C SER A 343 -6.21 28.47 -3.74
N SER A 344 -5.69 29.63 -4.17
CA SER A 344 -4.24 29.90 -4.18
C SER A 344 -3.62 29.90 -2.79
N LEU A 345 -4.35 30.36 -1.78
CA LEU A 345 -3.92 30.42 -0.40
C LEU A 345 -4.32 29.19 0.43
N LEU A 346 -4.97 28.18 -0.17
CA LEU A 346 -5.51 26.98 0.50
C LEU A 346 -6.41 27.30 1.71
N PHE A 347 -7.31 28.28 1.60
CA PHE A 347 -8.31 28.58 2.64
C PHE A 347 -9.40 27.50 2.74
N THR A 348 -9.63 26.80 1.64
CA THR A 348 -10.50 25.62 1.53
C THR A 348 -9.74 24.38 2.01
N ASN A 349 -10.43 23.25 2.22
CA ASN A 349 -9.79 21.94 2.43
C ASN A 349 -9.05 21.43 1.18
N ASP A 350 -8.56 22.33 0.33
CA ASP A 350 -7.79 21.99 -0.84
C ASP A 350 -6.40 21.53 -0.40
N HIS A 351 -5.97 20.43 -1.01
CA HIS A 351 -4.72 19.75 -0.72
C HIS A 351 -3.71 20.06 -1.81
N ILE A 352 -2.41 19.91 -1.50
CA ILE A 352 -1.39 19.91 -2.55
C ILE A 352 -1.65 18.66 -3.41
N SER A 353 -2.02 18.87 -4.67
CA SER A 353 -2.37 17.80 -5.59
C SER A 353 -1.15 17.43 -6.42
N LEU A 354 -0.74 16.16 -6.36
CA LEU A 354 0.33 15.62 -7.20
C LEU A 354 -0.32 14.75 -8.26
N GLN A 355 -0.41 15.27 -9.48
CA GLN A 355 -1.10 14.60 -10.57
C GLN A 355 -0.08 14.08 -11.57
N ARG A 356 -0.25 12.84 -12.02
CA ARG A 356 0.47 12.36 -13.19
C ARG A 356 -0.47 12.48 -14.38
N GLN A 357 -0.21 13.44 -15.25
CA GLN A 357 -0.99 13.55 -16.47
C GLN A 357 -0.44 12.56 -17.49
N THR A 358 -1.18 11.48 -17.72
CA THR A 358 -1.02 10.68 -18.93
C THR A 358 -1.39 11.59 -20.09
N ILE A 359 -0.43 12.04 -20.89
CA ILE A 359 -0.73 12.77 -22.13
C ILE A 359 -1.44 11.80 -23.08
N ILE A 360 -2.75 11.62 -22.89
CA ILE A 360 -3.61 10.89 -23.81
C ILE A 360 -3.86 11.85 -24.98
N GLY A 361 -3.18 11.56 -26.09
CA GLY A 361 -3.52 12.10 -27.39
C GLY A 361 -2.91 13.45 -27.68
N SER A 362 -2.21 13.49 -28.80
CA SER A 362 -1.90 14.68 -29.60
C SER A 362 -3.16 15.35 -30.17
N ASP A 363 -4.29 15.34 -29.46
CA ASP A 363 -5.48 16.01 -29.94
C ASP A 363 -5.28 17.52 -29.72
N GLU A 364 -4.95 18.18 -30.83
CA GLU A 364 -4.77 19.60 -30.89
C GLU A 364 -6.05 20.35 -30.46
N ALA A 365 -7.22 19.72 -30.55
CA ALA A 365 -8.48 20.26 -30.03
C ALA A 365 -8.54 20.23 -28.50
N TYR A 366 -8.05 19.17 -27.84
CA TYR A 366 -7.92 19.12 -26.38
C TYR A 366 -6.88 20.13 -25.89
N ARG A 367 -5.70 20.21 -26.56
CA ARG A 367 -4.68 21.23 -26.27
C ARG A 367 -5.21 22.65 -26.48
N ARG A 368 -6.00 22.91 -27.52
CA ARG A 368 -6.64 24.21 -27.76
C ARG A 368 -7.74 24.51 -26.73
N ARG A 369 -8.53 23.53 -26.31
CA ARG A 369 -9.58 23.71 -25.28
C ARG A 369 -8.98 23.95 -23.89
N TRP A 370 -7.89 23.24 -23.54
CA TRP A 370 -7.10 23.51 -22.34
C TRP A 370 -6.42 24.88 -22.39
N ARG A 371 -5.73 25.20 -23.49
CA ARG A 371 -5.10 26.52 -23.67
C ARG A 371 -6.12 27.66 -23.64
N ARG A 372 -7.33 27.47 -24.16
CA ARG A 372 -8.38 28.51 -24.15
C ARG A 372 -9.02 28.70 -22.77
N ARG A 373 -9.21 27.62 -21.97
CA ARG A 373 -9.61 27.75 -20.55
C ARG A 373 -8.51 28.35 -19.69
N LEU A 374 -7.24 28.02 -19.96
CA LEU A 374 -6.11 28.66 -19.30
C LEU A 374 -6.06 30.15 -19.68
N TYR A 375 -6.06 30.52 -20.95
CA TYR A 375 -5.78 31.90 -21.39
C TYR A 375 -6.70 32.99 -20.82
N GLU A 376 -8.00 32.75 -20.65
CA GLU A 376 -8.92 33.77 -20.12
C GLU A 376 -8.85 33.86 -18.59
N ASP A 377 -8.80 32.73 -17.89
CA ASP A 377 -8.60 32.68 -16.43
C ASP A 377 -7.19 33.13 -16.01
N THR A 378 -6.14 32.82 -16.79
CA THR A 378 -4.74 33.10 -16.43
C THR A 378 -4.38 34.56 -16.58
N VAL A 379 -4.97 35.30 -17.52
CA VAL A 379 -4.64 36.73 -17.69
C VAL A 379 -5.22 37.56 -16.54
N GLU A 380 -6.42 37.25 -16.09
CA GLU A 380 -7.01 37.90 -14.92
C GLU A 380 -6.32 37.45 -13.62
N GLU A 381 -5.96 36.17 -13.52
CA GLU A 381 -5.20 35.62 -12.39
C GLU A 381 -3.80 36.24 -12.29
N GLU A 382 -3.03 36.32 -13.39
CA GLU A 382 -1.71 36.97 -13.42
C GLU A 382 -1.82 38.45 -13.04
N LYS A 383 -2.85 39.17 -13.51
CA LYS A 383 -3.11 40.55 -13.11
C LYS A 383 -3.38 40.67 -11.62
N ILE A 384 -4.29 39.85 -11.08
CA ILE A 384 -4.61 39.81 -9.64
C ILE A 384 -3.34 39.55 -8.82
N LEU A 385 -2.60 38.49 -9.16
CA LEU A 385 -1.39 38.09 -8.44
C LEU A 385 -0.27 39.13 -8.54
N SER A 386 -0.15 39.82 -9.68
CA SER A 386 0.84 40.90 -9.86
C SER A 386 0.58 42.13 -8.99
N GLU A 387 -0.69 42.37 -8.61
CA GLU A 387 -1.09 43.51 -7.77
C GLU A 387 -0.97 43.22 -6.26
N VAL A 388 -0.97 41.94 -5.85
CA VAL A 388 -0.87 41.57 -4.42
C VAL A 388 0.35 42.17 -3.71
N PRO A 389 1.58 42.15 -4.27
CA PRO A 389 2.74 42.76 -3.63
C PRO A 389 2.55 44.25 -3.32
N PHE A 390 1.86 44.98 -4.20
CA PHE A 390 1.55 46.39 -3.97
C PHE A 390 0.50 46.57 -2.89
N VAL A 391 -0.49 45.67 -2.78
CA VAL A 391 -1.44 45.68 -1.67
C VAL A 391 -0.73 45.40 -0.33
N LEU A 392 0.16 44.42 -0.29
CA LEU A 392 0.93 44.05 0.92
C LEU A 392 1.91 45.13 1.35
N ALA A 393 2.55 45.83 0.40
CA ALA A 393 3.46 46.94 0.70
C ALA A 393 2.75 48.17 1.27
N ASN A 394 1.42 48.28 1.06
CA ASN A 394 0.63 49.45 1.46
C ASN A 394 -0.48 49.09 2.46
N ILE A 395 -0.25 48.07 3.32
CA ILE A 395 -1.18 47.76 4.41
C ILE A 395 -1.25 48.99 5.34
N PRO A 396 -2.44 49.59 5.55
CA PRO A 396 -2.58 50.78 6.39
C PRO A 396 -2.10 50.56 7.82
N GLU A 397 -1.59 51.61 8.48
CA GLU A 397 -1.14 51.53 9.88
C GLU A 397 -2.26 51.16 10.85
N ASP A 398 -3.52 51.42 10.51
CA ASP A 398 -4.68 51.00 11.31
C ASP A 398 -4.80 49.47 11.46
N TYR A 399 -4.08 48.71 10.62
CA TYR A 399 -3.96 47.26 10.72
C TYR A 399 -2.72 46.82 11.51
N ARG A 400 -1.95 47.70 12.16
CA ARG A 400 -0.71 47.34 12.88
C ARG A 400 -0.91 46.24 13.93
N ASP A 401 -2.09 46.18 14.54
CA ASP A 401 -2.45 45.15 15.53
C ASP A 401 -2.99 43.86 14.89
N ALA A 402 -3.22 43.84 13.57
CA ALA A 402 -3.60 42.64 12.85
C ALA A 402 -2.37 41.77 12.56
N TRP A 403 -2.53 40.45 12.75
CA TRP A 403 -1.46 39.47 12.52
C TRP A 403 -0.88 39.52 11.10
N PHE A 404 -1.69 39.87 10.10
CA PHE A 404 -1.28 39.92 8.71
C PHE A 404 -0.53 41.21 8.32
N TYR A 405 -0.39 42.18 9.24
CA TYR A 405 0.46 43.35 9.03
C TYR A 405 1.92 42.97 8.81
N GLU A 406 2.36 41.86 9.43
CA GLU A 406 3.70 41.29 9.24
C GLU A 406 4.02 40.99 7.77
N PHE A 407 3.02 40.75 6.91
CA PHE A 407 3.25 40.54 5.49
C PHE A 407 3.85 41.74 4.75
N SER A 408 3.68 42.95 5.27
CA SER A 408 4.32 44.14 4.71
C SER A 408 5.86 44.03 4.68
N ALA A 409 6.43 43.26 5.61
CA ALA A 409 7.87 43.02 5.72
C ALA A 409 8.39 41.83 4.88
N ILE A 410 7.51 40.97 4.35
CA ILE A 410 7.84 39.73 3.62
C ILE A 410 7.06 39.59 2.30
N LYS A 411 6.80 40.72 1.65
CA LYS A 411 5.95 40.81 0.45
C LYS A 411 6.44 39.94 -0.72
N GLU A 412 7.76 39.76 -0.89
CA GLU A 412 8.33 38.98 -1.98
C GLU A 412 8.15 37.47 -1.75
N GLU A 413 8.27 37.03 -0.50
CA GLU A 413 8.03 35.65 -0.10
C GLU A 413 6.54 35.29 -0.26
N VAL A 414 5.64 36.19 0.14
CA VAL A 414 4.18 36.00 -0.02
C VAL A 414 3.80 35.99 -1.50
N LYS A 415 4.37 36.88 -2.31
CA LYS A 415 4.20 36.87 -3.76
C LYS A 415 4.60 35.52 -4.35
N SER A 416 5.81 35.07 -4.03
CA SER A 416 6.32 33.78 -4.50
C SER A 416 5.40 32.63 -4.08
N MET A 417 4.87 32.66 -2.85
CA MET A 417 3.96 31.63 -2.34
C MET A 417 2.62 31.62 -3.08
N LEU A 418 2.14 32.79 -3.49
CA LEU A 418 0.90 32.96 -4.24
C LEU A 418 1.04 32.51 -5.70
N GLU A 419 2.18 32.80 -6.34
CA GLU A 419 2.51 32.33 -7.70
C GLU A 419 2.79 30.82 -7.74
N THR A 420 3.00 30.22 -6.57
CA THR A 420 3.32 28.81 -6.46
C THR A 420 2.09 27.94 -6.72
N ALA A 421 2.17 27.11 -7.76
CA ALA A 421 1.15 26.11 -8.07
C ALA A 421 0.88 25.20 -6.86
N HIS A 422 -0.38 24.83 -6.66
CA HIS A 422 -0.83 23.86 -5.66
C HIS A 422 -1.19 22.50 -6.28
N THR A 423 -1.21 22.45 -7.61
CA THR A 423 -1.29 21.23 -8.41
C THR A 423 0.02 21.07 -9.17
N PHE A 424 0.70 19.95 -8.99
CA PHE A 424 1.95 19.63 -9.68
C PHE A 424 1.72 18.49 -10.65
N ASP A 425 1.76 18.81 -11.94
CA ASP A 425 1.63 17.83 -13.00
C ASP A 425 2.99 17.20 -13.32
N ASN A 426 3.02 15.86 -13.37
CA ASN A 426 4.20 15.07 -13.74
C ASN A 426 5.45 15.38 -12.88
N ALA A 427 5.25 15.76 -11.62
CA ALA A 427 6.32 15.95 -10.66
C ALA A 427 7.14 14.66 -10.52
N ALA A 428 8.47 14.81 -10.43
CA ALA A 428 9.37 13.69 -10.18
C ALA A 428 9.38 13.29 -8.69
N VAL A 429 8.20 13.07 -8.13
CA VAL A 429 7.98 12.86 -6.70
C VAL A 429 7.18 11.58 -6.48
N ILE A 430 7.66 10.76 -5.54
CA ILE A 430 6.90 9.62 -5.01
C ILE A 430 6.43 9.93 -3.60
N VAL A 431 5.14 9.73 -3.35
CA VAL A 431 4.58 9.78 -2.00
C VAL A 431 4.52 8.39 -1.37
N LEU A 432 5.19 8.25 -0.23
CA LEU A 432 5.11 7.10 0.67
C LEU A 432 3.92 7.29 1.60
N GLU A 433 2.94 6.40 1.49
CA GLU A 433 1.69 6.49 2.25
C GLU A 433 1.69 5.58 3.47
N LEU A 434 2.52 4.53 3.43
CA LEU A 434 2.55 3.48 4.42
C LEU A 434 3.74 3.69 5.36
N GLY A 435 3.54 4.55 6.35
CA GLY A 435 4.52 4.81 7.42
C GLY A 435 4.03 4.35 8.80
N PRO A 436 4.80 4.62 9.88
CA PRO A 436 4.45 4.32 11.27
C PRO A 436 3.07 4.77 11.75
N SER A 437 2.50 5.80 11.12
CA SER A 437 1.15 6.30 11.40
C SER A 437 0.04 5.51 10.71
N HIS A 438 0.36 4.68 9.71
CA HIS A 438 -0.63 3.91 8.96
C HIS A 438 -1.16 2.74 9.79
N SER A 439 -2.44 2.40 9.63
CA SER A 439 -3.08 1.32 10.39
C SER A 439 -2.42 -0.05 10.16
N PHE A 440 -1.83 -0.24 8.98
CA PHE A 440 -1.16 -1.49 8.61
C PHE A 440 0.13 -1.68 9.39
N TRP A 441 0.85 -0.61 9.72
CA TRP A 441 2.21 -0.68 10.26
C TRP A 441 2.31 -1.52 11.54
N LYS A 442 1.32 -1.38 12.41
CA LYS A 442 1.24 -2.08 13.71
C LYS A 442 0.49 -3.42 13.65
N SER A 443 0.00 -3.79 12.46
CA SER A 443 -0.78 -5.00 12.26
C SER A 443 0.11 -6.22 12.04
N LEU A 444 -0.48 -7.42 12.12
CA LEU A 444 0.16 -8.68 11.74
C LEU A 444 -0.63 -9.31 10.59
N PHE A 445 0.05 -9.68 9.52
CA PHE A 445 -0.55 -10.26 8.33
C PHE A 445 -0.22 -11.75 8.22
N GLU A 446 -1.20 -12.55 7.79
CA GLU A 446 -0.95 -13.88 7.24
C GLU A 446 -1.10 -13.86 5.73
N ILE A 447 -0.03 -14.24 5.03
CA ILE A 447 -0.03 -14.39 3.57
C ILE A 447 -0.44 -15.83 3.22
N ARG A 448 -1.53 -15.94 2.47
CA ARG A 448 -2.13 -17.19 1.99
C ARG A 448 -1.81 -17.42 0.51
N GLU A 449 -2.02 -18.66 0.06
CA GLU A 449 -2.18 -18.92 -1.38
C GLU A 449 -3.54 -18.38 -1.83
N GLU A 450 -3.61 -17.94 -3.09
CA GLU A 450 -4.89 -17.61 -3.74
C GLU A 450 -5.47 -18.82 -4.48
#